data_AF-A0ABD2P791-F1
#
_entry.id   AF-A0ABD2P791-F1
#
_cell.length_a   1.000
_cell.length_b   1.000
_cell.length_c   1.000
_cell.angle_alpha   90.00
_cell.angle_beta   90.00
_cell.angle_gamma   90.00
#
_symmetry.space_group_name_H-M   'P 1'
#
loop_
_entity.id
_entity.type
_entity.pdbx_description
1 polymer ?
#
loop_
_entity_poly.entity_id
_entity_poly.type
_entity_poly.pdbx_seq_one_letter_code
_entity_poly.pdbx_strand_id
1 'polypeptide(L)'
;RANTDFHISSRTLRRVLASGARKRPLGRAPDLGFEHDERRVRHIKALEKMGFSSDSGDVTSMAYSFAEKLDIKHRFSKEQRSAGNDRLNALIGRNKQLALRKS
;
A
#
# COMPACT_ATOMS: atom_id res chain seq x y z
N ARG A 1 -7.14 7.56 -32.69
CA ARG A 1 -5.92 8.31 -32.33
C ARG A 1 -5.26 7.83 -31.02
N ALA A 2 -5.93 7.04 -30.17
CA ALA A 2 -5.31 6.46 -28.96
C ALA A 2 -3.94 5.76 -29.15
N ASN A 3 -3.64 5.11 -30.28
CA ASN A 3 -2.30 4.57 -30.57
C ASN A 3 -1.21 5.66 -30.47
N THR A 4 -1.42 6.79 -31.14
CA THR A 4 -0.43 7.86 -31.24
C THR A 4 -0.26 8.58 -29.92
N ASP A 5 -1.35 8.72 -29.17
CA ASP A 5 -1.38 9.44 -27.88
C ASP A 5 -0.63 8.66 -26.79
N PHE A 6 -0.66 7.32 -26.83
CA PHE A 6 0.07 6.46 -25.89
C PHE A 6 1.40 5.93 -26.45
N HIS A 7 1.79 6.34 -27.67
CA HIS A 7 2.97 5.84 -28.37
C HIS A 7 3.06 4.29 -28.41
N ILE A 8 1.93 3.61 -28.65
CA ILE A 8 1.84 2.15 -28.71
C ILE A 8 1.45 1.66 -30.11
N SER A 9 1.91 0.48 -30.51
CA SER A 9 1.51 -0.08 -31.80
C SER A 9 -0.01 -0.33 -31.88
N SER A 10 -0.58 -0.18 -33.08
CA SER A 10 -1.99 -0.52 -33.36
C SER A 10 -2.35 -1.96 -32.97
N ARG A 11 -1.39 -2.88 -33.04
CA ARG A 11 -1.56 -4.29 -32.64
C ARG A 11 -1.70 -4.41 -31.12
N THR A 12 -0.86 -3.70 -30.35
CA THR A 12 -0.94 -3.66 -28.89
C THR A 12 -2.29 -3.11 -28.43
N LEU A 13 -2.75 -2.01 -29.04
CA LEU A 13 -4.05 -1.42 -28.73
C LEU A 13 -5.20 -2.41 -29.00
N ARG A 14 -5.24 -3.03 -30.19
CA ARG A 14 -6.27 -4.04 -30.53
C ARG A 14 -6.25 -5.23 -29.56
N ARG A 15 -5.07 -5.73 -29.20
CA ARG A 15 -4.92 -6.84 -28.24
C ARG A 15 -5.48 -6.48 -26.86
N VAL A 16 -5.21 -5.28 -26.36
CA VAL A 16 -5.66 -4.81 -25.03
C VAL A 16 -7.18 -4.62 -25.00
N LEU A 17 -7.75 -4.07 -26.08
CA LEU A 17 -9.20 -3.90 -26.20
C LEU A 17 -9.92 -5.25 -26.29
N ALA A 18 -9.41 -6.18 -27.09
CA ALA A 18 -9.99 -7.52 -27.24
C ALA A 18 -9.91 -8.36 -25.95
N SER A 19 -8.89 -8.16 -25.12
CA SER A 19 -8.73 -8.89 -23.86
C SER A 19 -9.59 -8.34 -22.72
N GLY A 20 -10.30 -7.21 -22.91
CA GLY A 20 -11.05 -6.55 -21.84
C GLY A 20 -10.18 -6.17 -20.64
N ALA A 21 -8.89 -5.93 -20.88
CA ALA A 21 -7.91 -5.81 -19.81
C ALA A 21 -8.23 -4.65 -18.87
N ARG A 22 -8.41 -4.97 -17.59
CA ARG A 22 -8.50 -3.98 -16.51
C ARG A 22 -7.10 -3.56 -16.09
N LYS A 23 -6.96 -2.31 -15.63
CA LYS A 23 -5.72 -1.79 -15.06
C LYS A 23 -5.29 -2.70 -13.90
N ARG A 24 -4.12 -3.32 -14.03
CA ARG A 24 -3.47 -4.09 -12.96
C ARG A 24 -2.26 -3.33 -12.47
N PRO A 25 -1.97 -3.31 -11.15
CA PRO A 25 -0.72 -2.76 -10.66
C PRO A 25 0.44 -3.55 -11.26
N LEU A 26 1.42 -2.83 -11.78
CA LEU A 26 2.68 -3.43 -12.20
C LEU A 26 3.53 -3.67 -10.94
N GLY A 27 4.16 -4.84 -10.84
CA GLY A 27 5.02 -5.19 -9.71
C GLY A 27 4.33 -6.06 -8.64
N ARG A 28 5.02 -6.21 -7.50
CA ARG A 28 4.61 -7.14 -6.45
C ARG A 28 3.42 -6.60 -5.66
N ALA A 29 2.50 -7.51 -5.33
CA ALA A 29 1.39 -7.21 -4.43
C ALA A 29 1.90 -6.81 -3.02
N PRO A 30 1.17 -5.96 -2.28
CA PRO A 30 1.49 -5.69 -0.90
C PRO A 30 1.44 -7.00 -0.10
N ASP A 31 2.48 -7.33 0.68
CA ASP A 31 2.54 -8.50 1.57
C ASP A 31 1.40 -8.55 2.62
N LEU A 32 0.74 -7.43 2.93
CA LEU A 32 -0.42 -7.38 3.84
C LEU A 32 -1.76 -7.40 3.07
N GLY A 33 -1.76 -7.35 1.74
CA GLY A 33 -2.98 -7.12 0.97
C GLY A 33 -3.61 -5.74 1.20
N PHE A 34 -4.64 -5.42 0.41
CA PHE A 34 -5.32 -4.12 0.51
C PHE A 34 -6.28 -4.05 1.69
N GLU A 35 -6.99 -5.14 2.01
CA GLU A 35 -7.97 -5.19 3.09
C GLU A 35 -7.35 -4.95 4.48
N HIS A 36 -6.19 -5.55 4.76
CA HIS A 36 -5.51 -5.35 6.03
C HIS A 36 -4.87 -3.96 6.13
N ASP A 37 -4.38 -3.42 5.00
CA ASP A 37 -3.93 -2.02 4.96
C ASP A 37 -5.10 -1.07 5.28
N GLU A 38 -6.30 -1.29 4.75
CA GLU A 38 -7.49 -0.49 5.11
C GLU A 38 -7.89 -0.61 6.58
N ARG A 39 -7.81 -1.83 7.14
CA ARG A 39 -8.09 -2.04 8.57
C ARG A 39 -7.07 -1.30 9.44
N ARG A 40 -5.80 -1.27 9.02
CA ARG A 40 -4.74 -0.51 9.70
C ARG A 40 -4.98 1.00 9.62
N VAL A 41 -5.37 1.51 8.45
CA VAL A 41 -5.73 2.93 8.26
C VAL A 41 -6.92 3.33 9.15
N ARG A 42 -7.95 2.48 9.24
CA ARG A 42 -9.09 2.71 10.14
C ARG A 42 -8.67 2.78 11.61
N HIS A 43 -7.74 1.92 12.02
CA HIS A 43 -7.20 1.93 13.38
C HIS A 43 -6.41 3.22 13.66
N ILE A 44 -5.52 3.63 12.75
CA ILE A 44 -4.76 4.88 12.87
C ILE A 44 -5.70 6.09 12.99
N LYS A 45 -6.73 6.17 12.13
CA LYS A 45 -7.73 7.24 12.21
C LYS A 45 -8.52 7.24 13.52
N ALA A 46 -8.78 6.06 14.10
CA ALA A 46 -9.44 5.97 15.40
C ALA A 46 -8.55 6.52 16.52
N LEU A 47 -7.24 6.24 16.46
CA LEU A 47 -6.24 6.79 17.38
C LEU A 47 -6.12 8.32 17.23
N GLU A 48 -6.06 8.81 15.99
CA GLU A 48 -6.03 10.25 15.70
C GLU A 48 -7.26 10.98 16.29
N LYS A 49 -8.46 10.39 16.15
CA LYS A 49 -9.69 10.93 16.75
C LYS A 49 -9.66 10.99 18.28
N MET A 50 -8.91 10.10 18.91
CA MET A 50 -8.73 10.08 20.37
C MET A 50 -7.62 11.03 20.84
N GLY A 51 -6.96 11.76 19.92
CA GLY A 51 -5.88 12.69 20.24
C GLY A 51 -4.48 12.06 20.20
N PHE A 52 -4.36 10.80 19.76
CA PHE A 52 -3.07 10.14 19.58
C PHE A 52 -2.57 10.34 18.15
N SER A 53 -1.49 11.11 18.00
CA SER A 53 -0.81 11.26 16.71
C SER A 53 0.22 10.14 16.56
N SER A 54 0.03 9.27 15.56
CA SER A 54 1.02 8.21 15.26
C SER A 54 2.22 8.77 14.50
N ASP A 55 3.42 8.29 14.85
CA ASP A 55 4.64 8.51 14.06
C ASP A 55 4.84 7.39 13.02
N SER A 56 5.70 7.67 12.05
CA SER A 56 6.25 6.72 11.08
C SER A 56 6.71 5.39 11.71
N GLY A 57 7.41 5.43 12.84
CA GLY A 57 7.87 4.24 13.57
C GLY A 57 6.71 3.40 14.13
N ASP A 58 5.69 4.05 14.67
CA ASP A 58 4.50 3.37 15.19
C ASP A 58 3.75 2.67 14.06
N VAL A 59 3.58 3.36 12.93
CA VAL A 59 2.84 2.82 11.78
C VAL A 59 3.53 1.59 11.17
N THR A 60 4.86 1.60 11.09
CA THR A 60 5.63 0.45 10.58
C THR A 60 5.68 -0.71 11.57
N SER A 61 5.77 -0.42 12.87
CA SER A 61 5.73 -1.45 13.93
C SER A 61 4.34 -2.08 14.08
N MET A 62 3.28 -1.28 13.93
CA MET A 62 1.90 -1.76 13.87
C MET A 62 1.70 -2.69 12.67
N ALA A 63 2.30 -2.37 11.51
CA ALA A 63 2.20 -3.22 10.32
C ALA A 63 2.85 -4.60 10.54
N TYR A 64 4.01 -4.64 11.18
CA TYR A 64 4.67 -5.89 11.58
C TYR A 64 3.79 -6.71 12.53
N SER A 65 3.32 -6.06 13.60
CA SER A 65 2.47 -6.70 14.62
C SER A 65 1.17 -7.25 14.03
N PHE A 66 0.59 -6.56 13.05
CA PHE A 66 -0.59 -7.03 12.34
C PHE A 66 -0.31 -8.30 11.54
N ALA A 67 0.84 -8.34 10.87
CA ALA A 67 1.18 -9.45 10.00
C ALA A 67 1.53 -10.71 10.80
N GLU A 68 2.25 -10.58 11.91
CA GLU A 68 2.53 -11.68 12.84
C GLU A 68 1.24 -12.20 13.51
N LYS A 69 0.35 -11.31 13.98
CA LYS A 69 -0.92 -11.71 14.61
C LYS A 69 -1.87 -12.44 13.67
N LEU A 70 -1.81 -12.13 12.38
CA LEU A 70 -2.64 -12.76 11.35
C LEU A 70 -1.93 -13.93 10.66
N ASP A 71 -0.73 -14.30 11.11
CA ASP A 71 0.14 -15.33 10.52
C ASP A 71 0.33 -15.16 9.01
N ILE A 72 0.41 -13.90 8.56
CA ILE A 72 0.60 -13.56 7.15
C ILE A 72 2.08 -13.62 6.83
N LYS A 73 2.47 -14.43 5.85
CA LYS A 73 3.86 -14.49 5.39
C LYS A 73 4.33 -13.13 4.87
N HIS A 74 5.26 -12.49 5.60
CA HIS A 74 5.83 -11.20 5.25
C HIS A 74 7.36 -11.22 5.19
N ARG A 75 7.92 -10.13 4.63
CA ARG A 75 9.37 -9.88 4.55
C ARG A 75 9.84 -8.73 5.44
N PHE A 76 9.01 -8.33 6.39
CA PHE A 76 9.37 -7.31 7.36
C PHE A 76 10.55 -7.75 8.22
N SER A 77 11.31 -6.77 8.73
CA SER A 77 12.48 -7.06 9.54
C SER A 77 12.05 -7.64 10.87
N LYS A 78 12.50 -8.87 11.17
CA LYS A 78 12.23 -9.52 12.46
C LYS A 78 13.07 -8.93 13.58
N GLU A 79 14.27 -8.46 13.26
CA GLU A 79 15.18 -7.82 14.23
C GLU A 79 14.61 -6.49 14.71
N GLN A 80 14.18 -5.65 13.76
CA GLN A 80 13.63 -4.32 14.07
C GLN A 80 12.12 -4.35 14.37
N ARG A 81 11.46 -5.49 14.14
CA ARG A 81 10.00 -5.68 14.29
C ARG A 81 9.18 -4.59 13.59
N SER A 82 9.63 -4.21 12.39
CA SER A 82 9.07 -3.07 11.65
C SER A 82 8.97 -3.36 10.16
N ALA A 83 7.98 -2.73 9.51
CA ALA A 83 7.91 -2.68 8.06
C ALA A 83 8.89 -1.64 7.48
N GLY A 84 9.48 -1.93 6.32
CA GLY A 84 10.41 -0.99 5.67
C GLY A 84 9.75 0.29 5.13
N ASN A 85 10.57 1.30 4.87
CA ASN A 85 10.13 2.63 4.39
C ASN A 85 9.28 2.57 3.11
N ASP A 86 9.57 1.65 2.19
CA ASP A 86 8.78 1.46 0.97
C ASP A 86 7.31 1.19 1.28
N ARG A 87 7.04 0.47 2.38
CA ARG A 87 5.66 0.18 2.80
C ARG A 87 5.00 1.36 3.46
N LEU A 88 5.73 2.15 4.23
CA LEU A 88 5.21 3.39 4.78
C LEU A 88 4.83 4.36 3.64
N ASN A 89 5.73 4.56 2.69
CA ASN A 89 5.51 5.41 1.52
C ASN A 89 4.34 4.93 0.67
N ALA A 90 4.22 3.62 0.45
CA ALA A 90 3.08 3.05 -0.27
C ALA A 90 1.75 3.26 0.47
N LEU A 91 1.74 3.16 1.81
CA LEU A 91 0.55 3.40 2.62
C LEU A 91 0.10 4.86 2.54
N ILE A 92 1.04 5.79 2.74
CA ILE A 92 0.77 7.25 2.71
C ILE A 92 0.37 7.68 1.30
N GLY A 93 1.07 7.20 0.27
CA GLY A 93 0.76 7.53 -1.13
C GLY A 93 -0.65 7.11 -1.55
N ARG A 94 -1.16 6.00 -1.00
CA ARG A 94 -2.54 5.54 -1.21
C ARG A 94 -3.54 6.26 -0.31
N ASN A 95 -3.13 6.67 0.88
CA ASN A 95 -3.98 7.27 1.90
C ASN A 95 -3.49 8.68 2.26
N LYS A 96 -3.62 9.63 1.34
CA LYS A 96 -3.23 11.05 1.51
C LYS A 96 -3.91 11.78 2.68
N GLN A 97 -4.92 11.15 3.26
CA GLN A 97 -5.73 11.62 4.38
C GLN A 97 -5.15 11.25 5.75
N LEU A 98 -4.07 10.47 5.80
CA LEU A 98 -3.31 10.23 7.02
C LEU A 98 -2.26 11.33 7.19
N ALA A 99 -2.22 11.93 8.37
CA ALA A 99 -1.22 12.93 8.73
C ALA A 99 -0.30 12.33 9.79
N LEU A 100 0.89 11.89 9.39
CA LEU A 100 1.88 11.38 10.33
C LEU A 100 2.66 12.54 10.95
N ARG A 101 2.93 12.42 12.25
CA ARG A 101 3.87 13.31 12.92
C ARG A 101 5.27 13.06 12.37
N LYS A 102 6.07 14.11 12.20
CA LYS A 102 7.52 13.95 12.02
C LYS A 102 8.13 13.58 13.38
N SER A 103 8.77 12.41 13.46
CA SER A 103 9.73 12.09 14.52
C SER A 103 10.85 13.11 14.55
#